data_AF-A0AAV1GBC8-F1
#
_entry.id   AF-A0AAV1GBC8-F1
#
_cell.length_a   1.000
_cell.length_b   1.000
_cell.length_c   1.000
_cell.angle_alpha   90.00
_cell.angle_beta   90.00
_cell.angle_gamma   90.00
#
_symmetry.space_group_name_H-M   'P 1'
#
loop_
_entity.id
_entity.type
_entity.pdbx_description
1 polymer ?
#
loop_
_entity_poly.entity_id
_entity_poly.type
_entity_poly.pdbx_seq_one_letter_code
_entity_poly.pdbx_strand_id
1 'polypeptide(L)'
;MKFKPQKSRSLSLRKGERNDRVTFTIGGEVIPLIADQPIRSLGRLYTSGLSDKDMGKTILQQLSEGLSKIDSSQLLGKHKVWCYHFTLYPRVMWPLKLCEVTSSAVSRMEAKANSFIRKWLGLPRCFSAAGLYGRNSLQLPLGYRQEKARLVMELRDSSDRTVAEANARVATGRKWKAVDEVQKVMGRLQHQEVVGRVQTGRAGLEWTDPPILWSKANRKERKDLVVAEVTRVEQEELRVKSVAQGQQGRWTNWEGVTNRAMNWADFWKVPQARLSFLIRDVGLRGARLSKATKELSEEVVPS
;
A
#
# COMPACT_ATOMS: atom_id res chain seq x y z
N MET A 1 -33.55 -9.76 -22.71
CA MET A 1 -32.09 -9.96 -22.96
C MET A 1 -31.87 -11.37 -23.49
N LYS A 2 -31.13 -11.56 -24.60
CA LYS A 2 -30.74 -12.90 -25.07
C LYS A 2 -29.33 -13.22 -24.54
N PHE A 3 -29.18 -14.35 -23.86
CA PHE A 3 -27.88 -14.81 -23.35
C PHE A 3 -27.03 -15.38 -24.48
N LYS A 4 -25.73 -15.07 -24.50
CA LYS A 4 -24.76 -15.60 -25.48
C LYS A 4 -23.96 -16.74 -24.85
N PRO A 5 -24.04 -17.98 -25.37
CA PRO A 5 -23.38 -19.16 -24.78
C PRO A 5 -21.88 -18.96 -24.57
N GLN A 6 -21.19 -18.36 -25.55
CA GLN A 6 -19.75 -18.07 -25.48
C GLN A 6 -19.34 -17.10 -24.36
N LYS A 7 -20.26 -16.21 -23.91
CA LYS A 7 -19.99 -15.25 -22.82
C LYS A 7 -20.45 -15.76 -21.46
N SER A 8 -21.23 -16.84 -21.43
CA SER A 8 -21.73 -17.47 -20.21
C SER A 8 -20.79 -18.57 -19.76
N ARG A 9 -20.75 -18.86 -18.46
CA ARG A 9 -20.10 -20.05 -17.92
C ARG A 9 -21.04 -20.78 -16.99
N SER A 10 -20.99 -22.10 -17.02
CA SER A 10 -21.83 -22.96 -16.19
C SER A 10 -21.06 -23.47 -14.98
N LEU A 11 -21.76 -23.51 -13.84
CA LEU A 11 -21.31 -24.16 -12.61
C LEU A 11 -22.50 -24.81 -11.92
N SER A 12 -22.44 -26.13 -11.77
CA SER A 12 -23.43 -26.94 -11.08
C SER A 12 -22.86 -27.39 -9.74
N LEU A 13 -23.60 -27.09 -8.66
CA LEU A 13 -23.28 -27.51 -7.30
C LEU A 13 -24.36 -28.49 -6.82
N ARG A 14 -23.95 -29.67 -6.37
CA ARG A 14 -24.84 -30.66 -5.74
C ARG A 14 -24.30 -30.98 -4.36
N LYS A 15 -25.09 -30.73 -3.31
CA LYS A 15 -24.67 -30.91 -1.90
C LYS A 15 -23.37 -30.17 -1.54
N GLY A 16 -23.12 -29.00 -2.14
CA GLY A 16 -21.92 -28.20 -1.89
C GLY A 16 -20.68 -28.64 -2.69
N GLU A 17 -20.75 -29.74 -3.43
CA GLU A 17 -19.68 -30.21 -4.30
C GLU A 17 -19.97 -29.88 -5.77
N ARG A 18 -18.91 -29.61 -6.53
CA ARG A 18 -18.99 -29.35 -7.96
C ARG A 18 -19.39 -30.62 -8.70
N ASN A 19 -20.43 -30.55 -9.51
CA ASN A 19 -20.89 -31.64 -10.35
C ASN A 19 -20.70 -31.29 -11.83
N ASP A 20 -19.57 -31.68 -12.42
CA ASP A 20 -19.22 -31.37 -13.81
C ASP A 20 -20.02 -32.18 -14.85
N ARG A 21 -20.88 -33.11 -14.40
CA ARG A 21 -21.70 -33.96 -15.29
C ARG A 21 -22.92 -33.24 -15.86
N VAL A 22 -23.28 -32.08 -15.31
CA VAL A 22 -24.46 -31.32 -15.74
C VAL A 22 -24.03 -30.28 -16.77
N THR A 23 -24.47 -30.48 -18.01
CA THR A 23 -24.24 -29.54 -19.11
C THR A 23 -25.47 -28.67 -19.32
N PHE A 24 -25.27 -27.37 -19.48
CA PHE A 24 -26.33 -26.42 -19.78
C PHE A 24 -26.24 -26.00 -21.25
N THR A 25 -27.38 -25.95 -21.93
CA THR A 25 -27.48 -25.55 -23.34
C THR A 25 -28.38 -24.33 -23.48
N ILE A 26 -27.94 -23.34 -24.27
CA ILE A 26 -28.75 -22.17 -24.65
C ILE A 26 -28.75 -22.08 -26.17
N GLY A 27 -29.94 -22.18 -26.79
CA GLY A 27 -30.08 -22.05 -28.25
C GLY A 27 -29.36 -23.14 -29.05
N GLY A 28 -29.23 -24.35 -28.49
CA GLY A 28 -28.54 -25.48 -29.13
C GLY A 28 -27.02 -25.53 -28.91
N GLU A 29 -26.41 -24.46 -28.41
CA GLU A 29 -24.98 -24.44 -28.05
C GLU A 29 -24.78 -24.78 -26.56
N VAL A 30 -23.72 -25.56 -26.28
CA VAL A 30 -23.32 -25.92 -24.92
C VAL A 30 -22.55 -24.76 -24.28
N ILE A 31 -22.94 -24.40 -23.05
CA ILE A 31 -22.23 -23.39 -22.27
C ILE A 31 -20.95 -24.00 -21.70
N PRO A 32 -19.76 -23.39 -21.93
CA PRO A 32 -18.51 -23.89 -21.35
C PRO A 32 -18.55 -23.91 -19.83
N LEU A 33 -17.98 -24.96 -19.23
CA LEU A 33 -17.84 -25.05 -17.78
C LEU A 33 -16.80 -24.04 -17.26
N ILE A 34 -17.00 -23.54 -16.04
CA ILE A 34 -15.99 -22.72 -15.35
C ILE A 34 -14.67 -23.48 -15.15
N ALA A 35 -14.73 -24.81 -15.10
CA ALA A 35 -13.56 -25.69 -15.00
C ALA A 35 -12.59 -25.50 -16.17
N ASP A 36 -13.14 -25.49 -17.39
CA ASP A 36 -12.35 -25.45 -18.61
C ASP A 36 -11.98 -24.01 -18.97
N GLN A 37 -12.92 -23.08 -18.74
CA GLN A 37 -12.74 -21.68 -19.06
C GLN A 37 -13.15 -20.78 -17.88
N PRO A 38 -12.20 -20.38 -17.02
CA PRO A 38 -12.50 -19.51 -15.90
C PRO A 38 -12.99 -18.15 -16.37
N ILE A 39 -13.94 -17.57 -15.64
CA ILE A 39 -14.53 -16.27 -15.98
C ILE A 39 -13.81 -15.15 -15.23
N ARG A 40 -13.51 -14.05 -15.93
CA ARG A 40 -13.02 -12.82 -15.31
C ARG A 40 -14.17 -11.82 -15.22
N SER A 41 -14.49 -11.36 -14.01
CA SER A 41 -15.46 -10.30 -13.79
C SER A 41 -14.88 -9.25 -12.86
N LEU A 42 -14.98 -7.97 -13.26
CA LEU A 42 -14.48 -6.82 -12.50
C LEU A 42 -13.01 -6.96 -12.02
N GLY A 43 -12.18 -7.66 -12.78
CA GLY A 43 -10.77 -7.92 -12.46
C GLY A 43 -10.52 -9.09 -11.49
N ARG A 44 -11.56 -9.75 -10.98
CA ARG A 44 -11.46 -11.02 -10.25
C ARG A 44 -11.62 -12.20 -11.20
N LEU A 45 -10.73 -13.18 -11.09
CA LEU A 45 -10.81 -14.44 -11.82
C LEU A 45 -11.54 -15.47 -10.95
N TYR A 46 -12.62 -16.02 -11.48
CA TYR A 46 -13.39 -17.07 -10.84
C TYR A 46 -12.98 -18.42 -11.45
N THR A 47 -12.30 -19.22 -10.65
CA THR A 47 -11.90 -20.59 -10.98
C THR A 47 -12.91 -21.59 -10.44
N SER A 48 -12.83 -22.83 -10.90
CA SER A 48 -13.71 -23.93 -10.48
C SER A 48 -13.78 -24.16 -8.98
N GLY A 49 -12.67 -23.95 -8.26
CA GLY A 49 -12.61 -24.10 -6.81
C GLY A 49 -13.30 -22.98 -6.03
N LEU A 50 -13.82 -21.93 -6.71
CA LEU A 50 -14.43 -20.73 -6.11
C LEU A 50 -13.61 -20.10 -4.95
N SER A 51 -12.31 -20.34 -4.95
CA SER A 51 -11.40 -19.99 -3.87
C SER A 51 -10.27 -19.13 -4.40
N ASP A 52 -9.91 -18.11 -3.65
CA ASP A 52 -8.86 -17.15 -4.02
C ASP A 52 -7.44 -17.64 -3.69
N LYS A 53 -7.26 -18.91 -3.27
CA LYS A 53 -5.96 -19.49 -2.88
C LYS A 53 -4.87 -19.28 -3.92
N ASP A 54 -5.20 -19.44 -5.20
CA ASP A 54 -4.24 -19.28 -6.30
C ASP A 54 -4.10 -17.84 -6.78
N MET A 55 -5.02 -16.95 -6.40
CA MET A 55 -4.98 -15.55 -6.83
C MET A 55 -3.70 -14.84 -6.38
N GLY A 56 -3.23 -15.15 -5.16
CA GLY A 56 -1.96 -14.60 -4.67
C GLY A 56 -0.77 -14.98 -5.55
N LYS A 57 -0.76 -16.19 -6.14
CA LYS A 57 0.29 -16.61 -7.08
C LYS A 57 0.16 -15.89 -8.42
N THR A 58 -1.06 -15.79 -8.94
CA THR A 58 -1.35 -15.08 -10.20
C THR A 58 -0.93 -13.61 -10.13
N ILE A 59 -1.26 -12.92 -9.03
CA ILE A 59 -0.86 -11.52 -8.81
C ILE A 59 0.66 -11.40 -8.72
N LEU A 60 1.34 -12.34 -8.03
CA LEU A 60 2.80 -12.34 -7.94
C LEU A 60 3.46 -12.55 -9.31
N GLN A 61 2.90 -13.43 -10.13
CA GLN A 61 3.35 -13.65 -11.50
C GLN A 61 3.17 -12.39 -12.34
N GLN A 62 1.98 -11.77 -12.31
CA GLN A 62 1.71 -10.52 -13.00
C GLN A 62 2.68 -9.39 -12.57
N LEU A 63 2.94 -9.27 -11.27
CA LEU A 63 3.93 -8.32 -10.74
C LEU A 63 5.33 -8.65 -11.27
N SER A 64 5.72 -9.91 -11.27
CA SER A 64 7.05 -10.35 -11.72
C SER A 64 7.28 -10.09 -13.21
N GLU A 65 6.30 -10.39 -14.04
CA GLU A 65 6.32 -10.12 -15.48
C GLU A 65 6.36 -8.62 -15.74
N GLY A 66 5.53 -7.85 -15.03
CA GLY A 66 5.51 -6.38 -15.13
C GLY A 66 6.86 -5.75 -14.74
N LEU A 67 7.44 -6.18 -13.62
CA LEU A 67 8.76 -5.71 -13.18
C LEU A 67 9.85 -6.08 -14.18
N SER A 68 9.81 -7.28 -14.75
CA SER A 68 10.80 -7.73 -15.74
C SER A 68 10.71 -6.91 -17.03
N LYS A 69 9.49 -6.58 -17.50
CA LYS A 69 9.27 -5.71 -18.67
C LYS A 69 9.75 -4.28 -18.44
N ILE A 70 9.55 -3.75 -17.23
CA ILE A 70 10.08 -2.42 -16.86
C ILE A 70 11.61 -2.49 -16.78
N ASP A 71 12.18 -3.55 -16.21
CA ASP A 71 13.63 -3.70 -16.09
C ASP A 71 14.32 -3.83 -17.45
N SER A 72 13.71 -4.56 -18.39
CA SER A 72 14.21 -4.71 -19.77
C SER A 72 14.10 -3.45 -20.62
N SER A 73 13.32 -2.45 -20.17
CA SER A 73 13.26 -1.17 -20.89
C SER A 73 14.61 -0.43 -20.81
N GLN A 74 14.96 0.31 -21.87
CA GLN A 74 16.15 1.17 -21.91
C GLN A 74 15.97 2.49 -21.14
N LEU A 75 14.96 2.56 -20.27
CA LEU A 75 14.67 3.75 -19.49
C LEU A 75 15.70 3.98 -18.39
N LEU A 76 15.95 5.25 -18.11
CA LEU A 76 16.67 5.70 -16.92
C LEU A 76 15.93 5.23 -15.63
N GLY A 77 16.69 4.96 -14.57
CA GLY A 77 16.18 4.34 -13.35
C GLY A 77 15.02 5.09 -12.69
N LYS A 78 15.07 6.42 -12.72
CA LYS A 78 13.98 7.28 -12.22
C LYS A 78 12.66 7.08 -12.96
N HIS A 79 12.72 6.89 -14.28
CA HIS A 79 11.54 6.63 -15.12
C HIS A 79 10.99 5.22 -14.87
N LYS A 80 11.86 4.23 -14.61
CA LYS A 80 11.41 2.88 -14.22
C LYS A 80 10.61 2.88 -12.92
N VAL A 81 11.07 3.63 -11.92
CA VAL A 81 10.34 3.80 -10.65
C VAL A 81 9.01 4.53 -10.88
N TRP A 82 8.99 5.52 -11.76
CA TRP A 82 7.75 6.21 -12.14
C TRP A 82 6.75 5.27 -12.81
N CYS A 83 7.19 4.46 -13.79
CA CYS A 83 6.34 3.46 -14.44
C CYS A 83 5.84 2.43 -13.43
N TYR A 84 6.67 1.99 -12.49
CA TYR A 84 6.21 1.13 -11.40
C TYR A 84 5.08 1.78 -10.61
N HIS A 85 5.29 3.02 -10.15
CA HIS A 85 4.35 3.73 -9.29
C HIS A 85 3.01 4.03 -9.98
N PHE A 86 3.02 4.51 -11.22
CA PHE A 86 1.81 4.98 -11.89
C PHE A 86 1.17 3.97 -12.84
N THR A 87 1.89 2.92 -13.27
CA THR A 87 1.32 1.92 -14.20
C THR A 87 1.17 0.54 -13.58
N LEU A 88 2.24 0.00 -12.97
CA LEU A 88 2.23 -1.38 -12.51
C LEU A 88 1.54 -1.50 -11.16
N TYR A 89 1.81 -0.56 -10.26
CA TYR A 89 1.28 -0.56 -8.91
C TYR A 89 -0.25 -0.48 -8.88
N PRO A 90 -0.95 0.45 -9.57
CA PRO A 90 -2.42 0.46 -9.60
C PRO A 90 -3.00 -0.83 -10.19
N ARG A 91 -2.34 -1.38 -11.22
CA ARG A 91 -2.76 -2.63 -11.88
C ARG A 91 -2.68 -3.85 -10.97
N VAL A 92 -1.67 -3.90 -10.09
CA VAL A 92 -1.51 -4.96 -9.08
C VAL A 92 -2.38 -4.70 -7.85
N MET A 93 -2.61 -3.42 -7.52
CA MET A 93 -3.42 -3.03 -6.36
C MET A 93 -4.89 -3.42 -6.51
N TRP A 94 -5.46 -3.27 -7.70
CA TRP A 94 -6.87 -3.63 -7.95
C TRP A 94 -7.23 -5.08 -7.56
N PRO A 95 -6.53 -6.13 -8.07
CA PRO A 95 -6.81 -7.50 -7.65
C PRO A 95 -6.45 -7.77 -6.19
N LEU A 96 -5.44 -7.09 -5.62
CA LEU A 96 -5.13 -7.17 -4.19
C LEU A 96 -6.25 -6.65 -3.30
N LYS A 97 -6.92 -5.57 -3.72
CA LYS A 97 -8.09 -5.02 -3.01
C LYS A 97 -9.23 -6.04 -3.00
N LEU A 98 -9.59 -6.57 -4.16
CA LEU A 98 -10.78 -7.41 -4.32
C LEU A 98 -10.62 -8.85 -3.81
N CYS A 99 -9.45 -9.44 -3.96
CA CYS A 99 -9.27 -10.87 -3.70
C CYS A 99 -8.77 -11.14 -2.27
N GLU A 100 -9.02 -12.35 -1.77
CA GLU A 100 -8.57 -12.78 -0.45
C GLU A 100 -7.09 -13.15 -0.46
N VAL A 101 -6.23 -12.13 -0.40
CA VAL A 101 -4.78 -12.31 -0.34
C VAL A 101 -4.30 -12.17 1.10
N THR A 102 -3.36 -13.01 1.51
CA THR A 102 -2.76 -12.92 2.84
C THR A 102 -1.70 -11.82 2.91
N SER A 103 -1.60 -11.13 4.05
CA SER A 103 -0.55 -10.12 4.26
C SER A 103 0.87 -10.66 4.01
N SER A 104 1.13 -11.94 4.30
CA SER A 104 2.44 -12.58 4.02
C SER A 104 2.74 -12.73 2.52
N ALA A 105 1.72 -12.98 1.69
CA ALA A 105 1.89 -12.99 0.23
C ALA A 105 2.24 -11.60 -0.30
N VAL A 106 1.59 -10.56 0.24
CA VAL A 106 1.88 -9.16 -0.11
C VAL A 106 3.30 -8.77 0.30
N SER A 107 3.75 -9.12 1.50
CA SER A 107 5.13 -8.84 1.92
C SER A 107 6.18 -9.46 0.99
N ARG A 108 5.91 -10.64 0.42
CA ARG A 108 6.79 -11.25 -0.61
C ARG A 108 6.79 -10.46 -1.92
N MET A 109 5.63 -9.98 -2.34
CA MET A 109 5.49 -9.11 -3.52
C MET A 109 6.25 -7.79 -3.34
N GLU A 110 6.10 -7.15 -2.18
CA GLU A 110 6.81 -5.92 -1.81
C GLU A 110 8.32 -6.14 -1.75
N ALA A 111 8.78 -7.24 -1.15
CA ALA A 111 10.21 -7.59 -1.11
C ALA A 111 10.80 -7.71 -2.53
N LYS A 112 10.05 -8.33 -3.46
CA LYS A 112 10.45 -8.44 -4.86
C LYS A 112 10.49 -7.07 -5.55
N ALA A 113 9.43 -6.27 -5.41
CA ALA A 113 9.40 -4.90 -5.97
C ALA A 113 10.55 -4.04 -5.42
N ASN A 114 10.83 -4.11 -4.12
CA ASN A 114 11.93 -3.41 -3.47
C ASN A 114 13.29 -3.78 -4.04
N SER A 115 13.51 -5.05 -4.43
CA SER A 115 14.75 -5.45 -5.09
C SER A 115 14.96 -4.71 -6.42
N PHE A 116 13.92 -4.60 -7.24
CA PHE A 116 13.98 -3.88 -8.52
C PHE A 116 14.12 -2.37 -8.31
N ILE A 117 13.36 -1.79 -7.38
CA ILE A 117 13.42 -0.35 -7.08
C ILE A 117 14.83 0.04 -6.60
N ARG A 118 15.43 -0.75 -5.71
CA ARG A 118 16.82 -0.52 -5.27
C ARG A 118 17.81 -0.61 -6.44
N LYS A 119 17.66 -1.61 -7.32
CA LYS A 119 18.49 -1.74 -8.53
C LYS A 119 18.37 -0.50 -9.43
N TRP A 120 17.15 -0.05 -9.72
CA TRP A 120 16.91 1.08 -10.61
C TRP A 120 17.41 2.42 -10.04
N LEU A 121 17.30 2.61 -8.73
CA LEU A 121 17.80 3.82 -8.05
C LEU A 121 19.29 3.76 -7.71
N GLY A 122 19.98 2.66 -8.00
CA GLY A 122 21.37 2.46 -7.62
C GLY A 122 21.58 2.44 -6.10
N LEU A 123 20.63 1.92 -5.34
CA LEU A 123 20.70 1.81 -3.88
C LEU A 123 21.32 0.46 -3.45
N PRO A 124 22.01 0.40 -2.29
CA PRO A 124 22.54 -0.86 -1.77
C PRO A 124 21.42 -1.86 -1.50
N ARG A 125 21.68 -3.17 -1.65
CA ARG A 125 20.67 -4.22 -1.39
C ARG A 125 20.15 -4.20 0.04
N CYS A 126 20.99 -3.80 1.00
CA CYS A 126 20.66 -3.66 2.42
C CYS A 126 19.87 -2.39 2.77
N PHE A 127 19.55 -1.54 1.80
CA PHE A 127 18.82 -0.30 2.06
C PHE A 127 17.43 -0.57 2.64
N SER A 128 17.15 0.04 3.79
CA SER A 128 15.93 -0.16 4.57
C SER A 128 14.69 0.26 3.78
N ALA A 129 13.61 -0.52 3.90
CA ALA A 129 12.31 -0.14 3.35
C ALA A 129 11.78 1.17 3.98
N ALA A 130 12.16 1.48 5.22
CA ALA A 130 11.80 2.74 5.85
C ALA A 130 12.38 3.96 5.10
N GLY A 131 13.54 3.82 4.44
CA GLY A 131 14.09 4.87 3.58
C GLY A 131 13.46 4.96 2.17
N LEU A 132 12.58 4.01 1.80
CA LEU A 132 11.83 4.04 0.55
C LEU A 132 10.40 4.55 0.74
N TYR A 133 9.77 4.13 1.83
CA TYR A 133 8.34 4.38 2.10
C TYR A 133 8.10 5.36 3.26
N GLY A 134 9.11 5.63 4.08
CA GLY A 134 8.97 6.44 5.28
C GLY A 134 8.76 7.92 4.99
N ARG A 135 8.12 8.60 5.94
CA ARG A 135 8.02 10.06 5.97
C ARG A 135 9.43 10.67 5.93
N ASN A 136 9.62 11.73 5.13
CA ASN A 136 10.91 12.38 4.85
C ASN A 136 11.87 11.60 3.93
N SER A 137 11.37 10.57 3.25
CA SER A 137 12.10 9.83 2.22
C SER A 137 11.39 9.92 0.85
N LEU A 138 11.57 8.91 0.00
CA LEU A 138 10.94 8.84 -1.33
C LEU A 138 9.40 8.72 -1.25
N GLN A 139 8.83 8.35 -0.09
CA GLN A 139 7.39 8.23 0.16
C GLN A 139 6.66 7.44 -0.92
N LEU A 140 7.25 6.31 -1.31
CA LEU A 140 6.55 5.39 -2.19
C LEU A 140 5.23 4.94 -1.54
N PRO A 141 4.21 4.62 -2.33
CA PRO A 141 2.88 4.36 -1.83
C PRO A 141 2.89 3.00 -1.15
N LEU A 142 2.42 3.00 0.09
CA LEU A 142 1.94 1.83 0.78
C LEU A 142 0.43 1.79 0.52
N GLY A 143 -0.10 0.64 0.12
CA GLY A 143 -1.50 0.61 -0.33
C GLY A 143 -2.28 -0.64 -0.02
N TYR A 144 -1.65 -1.74 0.36
CA TYR A 144 -2.41 -2.95 0.62
C TYR A 144 -3.35 -2.80 1.82
N ARG A 145 -2.84 -2.28 2.95
CA ARG A 145 -3.66 -2.08 4.16
C ARG A 145 -4.70 -0.97 3.95
N GLN A 146 -4.31 0.10 3.28
CA GLN A 146 -5.14 1.25 2.91
C GLN A 146 -6.31 0.83 2.03
N GLU A 147 -6.05 0.07 0.96
CA GLU A 147 -7.10 -0.35 0.03
C GLU A 147 -8.03 -1.41 0.63
N LYS A 148 -7.52 -2.26 1.53
CA LYS A 148 -8.36 -3.17 2.32
C LYS A 148 -9.23 -2.42 3.32
N ALA A 149 -8.69 -1.44 4.04
CA ALA A 149 -9.46 -0.58 4.93
C ALA A 149 -10.51 0.23 4.16
N ARG A 150 -10.14 0.77 2.99
CA ARG A 150 -11.05 1.46 2.06
C ARG A 150 -12.19 0.55 1.63
N LEU A 151 -11.90 -0.71 1.27
CA LEU A 151 -12.91 -1.70 0.88
C LEU A 151 -13.88 -2.01 2.04
N VAL A 152 -13.37 -2.17 3.26
CA VAL A 152 -14.22 -2.40 4.45
C VAL A 152 -15.19 -1.24 4.65
N MET A 153 -14.70 0.01 4.56
CA MET A 153 -15.57 1.20 4.66
C MET A 153 -16.57 1.29 3.51
N GLU A 154 -16.17 0.94 2.28
CA GLU A 154 -17.06 0.94 1.11
C GLU A 154 -18.19 -0.09 1.21
N LEU A 155 -17.92 -1.27 1.76
CA LEU A 155 -18.94 -2.30 1.96
C LEU A 155 -19.89 -1.94 3.12
N ARG A 156 -19.35 -1.39 4.20
CA ARG A 156 -20.13 -1.01 5.39
C ARG A 156 -21.04 0.20 5.14
N ASP A 157 -20.49 1.25 4.53
CA ASP A 157 -21.19 2.53 4.33
C ASP A 157 -21.80 2.63 2.92
N SER A 158 -21.99 1.49 2.24
CA SER A 158 -22.58 1.42 0.91
C SER A 158 -23.96 2.08 0.88
N SER A 159 -24.27 2.77 -0.22
CA SER A 159 -25.62 3.31 -0.45
C SER A 159 -26.65 2.20 -0.68
N ASP A 160 -26.20 1.06 -1.23
CA ASP A 160 -27.06 -0.08 -1.48
C ASP A 160 -27.29 -0.87 -0.20
N ARG A 161 -28.54 -0.85 0.28
CA ARG A 161 -28.96 -1.48 1.54
C ARG A 161 -28.64 -2.99 1.56
N THR A 162 -28.84 -3.67 0.44
CA THR A 162 -28.52 -5.10 0.30
C THR A 162 -27.04 -5.40 0.51
N VAL A 163 -26.15 -4.52 0.03
CA VAL A 163 -24.70 -4.67 0.18
C VAL A 163 -24.28 -4.40 1.63
N ALA A 164 -24.84 -3.35 2.23
CA ALA A 164 -24.57 -3.02 3.63
C ALA A 164 -25.05 -4.13 4.59
N GLU A 165 -26.23 -4.69 4.34
CA GLU A 165 -26.81 -5.78 5.14
C GLU A 165 -26.13 -7.14 4.90
N ALA A 166 -25.55 -7.37 3.71
CA ALA A 166 -24.86 -8.61 3.39
C ALA A 166 -23.63 -8.88 4.27
N ASN A 167 -23.10 -7.86 4.97
CA ASN A 167 -21.96 -7.99 5.90
C ASN A 167 -20.81 -8.81 5.32
N ALA A 168 -20.47 -8.55 4.05
CA ALA A 168 -19.47 -9.30 3.31
C ALA A 168 -18.11 -9.21 4.04
N ARG A 169 -17.55 -10.37 4.39
CA ARG A 169 -16.29 -10.44 5.13
C ARG A 169 -15.11 -10.18 4.19
N VAL A 170 -14.30 -9.17 4.51
CA VAL A 170 -13.04 -8.91 3.80
C VAL A 170 -11.93 -9.80 4.38
N ALA A 171 -11.74 -10.99 3.80
CA ALA A 171 -10.71 -11.90 4.27
C ALA A 171 -9.30 -11.41 3.89
N THR A 172 -8.42 -11.30 4.89
CA THR A 172 -7.05 -10.76 4.78
C THR A 172 -5.99 -11.71 5.36
N GLY A 173 -6.41 -12.92 5.74
CA GLY A 173 -5.60 -13.97 6.36
C GLY A 173 -5.71 -14.02 7.89
N ARG A 174 -4.78 -14.75 8.53
CA ARG A 174 -4.74 -14.91 10.00
C ARG A 174 -3.93 -13.82 10.72
N LYS A 175 -2.85 -13.34 10.10
CA LYS A 175 -1.87 -12.42 10.72
C LYS A 175 -2.40 -11.00 10.92
N TRP A 176 -3.26 -10.55 10.00
CA TRP A 176 -3.81 -9.21 10.01
C TRP A 176 -5.24 -9.24 9.50
N LYS A 177 -6.13 -8.51 10.17
CA LYS A 177 -7.56 -8.43 9.85
C LYS A 177 -7.93 -6.98 9.61
N ALA A 178 -8.38 -6.67 8.39
CA ALA A 178 -8.76 -5.31 8.02
C ALA A 178 -9.93 -4.75 8.83
N VAL A 179 -10.91 -5.59 9.17
CA VAL A 179 -12.10 -5.16 9.95
C VAL A 179 -11.70 -4.69 11.34
N ASP A 180 -10.89 -5.48 12.05
CA ASP A 180 -10.39 -5.15 13.39
C ASP A 180 -9.53 -3.89 13.36
N GLU A 181 -8.70 -3.73 12.32
CA GLU A 181 -7.86 -2.53 12.14
C GLU A 181 -8.72 -1.28 11.94
N VAL A 182 -9.73 -1.34 11.07
CA VAL A 182 -10.66 -0.24 10.83
C VAL A 182 -11.39 0.15 12.11
N GLN A 183 -11.83 -0.83 12.91
CA GLN A 183 -12.49 -0.55 14.19
C GLN A 183 -11.55 0.15 15.18
N LYS A 184 -10.30 -0.29 15.29
CA LYS A 184 -9.28 0.37 16.14
C LYS A 184 -9.02 1.80 15.68
N VAL A 185 -8.86 2.01 14.37
CA VAL A 185 -8.64 3.32 13.77
C VAL A 185 -9.82 4.25 14.01
N MET A 186 -11.05 3.76 13.82
CA MET A 186 -12.26 4.53 14.15
C MET A 186 -12.31 4.92 15.64
N GLY A 187 -12.00 3.99 16.54
CA GLY A 187 -11.92 4.29 17.97
C GLY A 187 -10.87 5.34 18.29
N ARG A 188 -9.71 5.31 17.61
CA ARG A 188 -8.66 6.33 17.76
C ARG A 188 -9.13 7.69 17.25
N LEU A 189 -9.82 7.75 16.12
CA LEU A 189 -10.38 9.01 15.58
C LEU A 189 -11.45 9.60 16.51
N GLN A 190 -12.33 8.77 17.06
CA GLN A 190 -13.32 9.19 18.06
C GLN A 190 -12.65 9.68 19.35
N HIS A 191 -11.62 8.97 19.82
CA HIS A 191 -10.87 9.38 21.00
C HIS A 191 -10.14 10.72 20.78
N GLN A 192 -9.56 10.93 19.59
CA GLN A 192 -8.95 12.21 19.22
C GLN A 192 -9.97 13.36 19.22
N GLU A 193 -11.20 13.10 18.78
CA GLU A 193 -12.28 14.08 18.86
C GLU A 193 -12.63 14.44 20.32
N VAL A 194 -12.66 13.45 21.22
CA VAL A 194 -12.93 13.68 22.66
C VAL A 194 -11.79 14.44 23.34
N VAL A 195 -10.54 14.07 23.05
CA VAL A 195 -9.35 14.78 23.57
C VAL A 195 -9.29 16.22 23.05
N GLY A 196 -9.88 16.46 21.88
CA GLY A 196 -9.89 17.76 21.25
C GLY A 196 -8.52 18.15 20.71
N ARG A 197 -8.39 19.42 20.33
CA ARG A 197 -7.16 19.94 19.71
C ARG A 197 -6.08 20.12 20.76
N VAL A 198 -4.96 19.43 20.58
CA VAL A 198 -3.76 19.60 21.40
C VAL A 198 -2.81 20.57 20.71
N GLN A 199 -2.14 21.42 21.49
CA GLN A 199 -1.11 22.33 20.97
C GLN A 199 0.05 21.52 20.35
N THR A 200 0.26 21.68 19.05
CA THR A 200 1.35 21.01 18.30
C THR A 200 2.48 22.00 18.03
N GLY A 201 3.15 22.44 19.11
CA GLY A 201 4.31 23.33 19.04
C GLY A 201 4.06 24.72 19.59
N ARG A 202 4.95 25.67 19.28
CA ARG A 202 4.94 27.02 19.89
C ARG A 202 3.97 28.01 19.24
N ALA A 203 3.35 27.64 18.12
CA ALA A 203 2.48 28.52 17.32
C ALA A 203 1.06 28.74 17.89
N GLY A 204 0.77 28.22 19.08
CA GLY A 204 -0.56 28.32 19.70
C GLY A 204 -1.61 27.40 19.06
N LEU A 205 -2.85 27.50 19.54
CA LEU A 205 -3.94 26.59 19.18
C LEU A 205 -4.68 26.97 17.89
N GLU A 206 -4.36 28.10 17.25
CA GLU A 206 -5.19 28.69 16.19
C GLU A 206 -4.54 28.69 14.79
N TRP A 207 -3.28 28.30 14.67
CA TRP A 207 -2.52 28.51 13.42
C TRP A 207 -2.83 27.53 12.27
N THR A 208 -3.54 26.43 12.53
CA THR A 208 -3.93 25.46 11.48
C THR A 208 -5.44 25.36 11.33
N ASP A 209 -5.90 24.99 10.13
CA ASP A 209 -7.31 24.72 9.87
C ASP A 209 -7.89 23.72 10.87
N PRO A 210 -9.15 23.89 11.30
CA PRO A 210 -9.78 22.97 12.22
C PRO A 210 -9.86 21.58 11.57
N PRO A 211 -9.44 20.51 12.26
CA PRO A 211 -9.55 19.17 11.72
C PRO A 211 -11.03 18.78 11.55
N ILE A 212 -11.33 18.04 10.49
CA ILE A 212 -12.65 17.45 10.31
C ILE A 212 -12.89 16.44 11.43
N LEU A 213 -13.89 16.70 12.27
CA LEU A 213 -14.28 15.81 13.36
C LEU A 213 -14.98 14.57 12.81
N TRP A 214 -14.78 13.42 13.46
CA TRP A 214 -15.39 12.16 13.02
C TRP A 214 -16.93 12.23 13.03
N SER A 215 -17.50 12.86 14.06
CA SER A 215 -18.95 13.07 14.18
C SER A 215 -19.55 13.87 13.02
N LYS A 216 -18.84 14.93 12.58
CA LYS A 216 -19.29 15.88 11.54
C LYS A 216 -18.92 15.44 10.12
N ALA A 217 -18.02 14.46 9.97
CA ALA A 217 -17.56 13.98 8.68
C ALA A 217 -18.66 13.25 7.90
N ASN A 218 -18.77 13.55 6.60
CA ASN A 218 -19.59 12.81 5.64
C ASN A 218 -18.99 11.42 5.35
N ARG A 219 -19.72 10.51 4.71
CA ARG A 219 -19.28 9.13 4.38
C ARG A 219 -17.94 9.10 3.64
N LYS A 220 -17.76 9.97 2.64
CA LYS A 220 -16.50 10.08 1.89
C LYS A 220 -15.36 10.54 2.79
N GLU A 221 -15.60 11.57 3.60
CA GLU A 221 -14.61 12.14 4.51
C GLU A 221 -14.22 11.13 5.60
N ARG A 222 -15.18 10.38 6.16
CA ARG A 222 -14.91 9.28 7.12
C ARG A 222 -13.99 8.23 6.51
N LYS A 223 -14.23 7.84 5.26
CA LYS A 223 -13.36 6.90 4.54
C LYS A 223 -11.95 7.47 4.37
N ASP A 224 -11.84 8.73 3.96
CA ASP A 224 -10.55 9.37 3.75
C ASP A 224 -9.79 9.55 5.08
N LEU A 225 -10.47 9.88 6.18
CA LEU A 225 -9.91 9.93 7.55
C LEU A 225 -9.39 8.56 7.99
N VAL A 226 -10.16 7.49 7.80
CA VAL A 226 -9.72 6.12 8.14
C VAL A 226 -8.48 5.73 7.33
N VAL A 227 -8.47 6.00 6.02
CA VAL A 227 -7.32 5.66 5.16
C VAL A 227 -6.08 6.48 5.54
N ALA A 228 -6.25 7.76 5.85
CA ALA A 228 -5.17 8.62 6.33
C ALA A 228 -4.60 8.13 7.66
N GLU A 229 -5.46 7.71 8.59
CA GLU A 229 -5.04 7.22 9.89
C GLU A 229 -4.36 5.84 9.81
N VAL A 230 -4.86 4.93 8.96
CA VAL A 230 -4.16 3.66 8.63
C VAL A 230 -2.78 3.94 8.06
N THR A 231 -2.68 4.92 7.16
CA THR A 231 -1.38 5.35 6.60
C THR A 231 -0.47 5.90 7.69
N ARG A 232 -1.01 6.67 8.64
CA ARG A 232 -0.25 7.18 9.78
C ARG A 232 0.29 6.07 10.67
N VAL A 233 -0.53 5.06 10.99
CA VAL A 233 -0.11 3.87 11.76
C VAL A 233 1.02 3.14 11.05
N GLU A 234 0.93 2.94 9.73
CA GLU A 234 1.99 2.26 8.99
C GLU A 234 3.29 3.09 8.92
N GLN A 235 3.18 4.41 8.81
CA GLN A 235 4.32 5.32 8.91
C GLN A 235 4.96 5.29 10.32
N GLU A 236 4.15 5.12 11.36
CA GLU A 236 4.62 4.93 12.73
C GLU A 236 5.39 3.62 12.88
N GLU A 237 4.90 2.51 12.30
CA GLU A 237 5.63 1.22 12.24
C GLU A 237 7.00 1.38 11.54
N LEU A 238 7.05 2.11 10.42
CA LEU A 238 8.31 2.40 9.72
C LEU A 238 9.24 3.30 10.53
N ARG A 239 8.70 4.25 11.29
CA ARG A 239 9.48 5.10 12.20
C ARG A 239 10.08 4.28 13.34
N VAL A 240 9.28 3.41 13.99
CA VAL A 240 9.77 2.49 15.03
C VAL A 240 10.90 1.60 14.48
N LYS A 241 10.73 1.06 13.27
CA LYS A 241 11.78 0.29 12.60
C LYS A 241 13.03 1.13 12.34
N SER A 242 12.89 2.40 12.00
CA SER A 242 14.02 3.31 11.79
C SER A 242 14.74 3.59 13.10
N VAL A 243 14.02 3.85 14.20
CA VAL A 243 14.60 4.06 15.54
C VAL A 243 15.42 2.84 15.99
N ALA A 244 14.94 1.63 15.68
CA ALA A 244 15.66 0.39 16.00
C ALA A 244 16.96 0.19 15.16
N GLN A 245 17.16 0.97 14.09
CA GLN A 245 18.36 0.88 13.26
C GLN A 245 19.46 1.77 13.84
N GLY A 246 20.42 1.21 14.59
CA GLY A 246 21.46 1.96 15.30
C GLY A 246 22.11 3.11 14.51
N GLN A 247 22.94 2.82 13.49
CA GLN A 247 23.59 3.87 12.69
C GLN A 247 22.68 4.49 11.62
N GLN A 248 21.88 3.68 10.92
CA GLN A 248 21.03 4.14 9.81
C GLN A 248 19.78 4.92 10.27
N GLY A 249 19.41 4.79 11.54
CA GLY A 249 18.27 5.44 12.18
C GLY A 249 18.61 6.70 12.96
N ARG A 250 19.90 7.09 13.03
CA ARG A 250 20.31 8.28 13.81
C ARG A 250 19.58 9.57 13.44
N TRP A 251 19.10 9.67 12.20
CA TRP A 251 18.29 10.79 11.73
C TRP A 251 16.97 10.98 12.48
N THR A 252 16.45 9.94 13.16
CA THR A 252 15.21 10.05 13.97
C THR A 252 15.38 10.92 15.20
N ASN A 253 16.62 11.14 15.64
CA ASN A 253 16.97 11.91 16.83
C ASN A 253 17.42 13.34 16.48
N TRP A 254 17.47 13.70 15.19
CA TRP A 254 17.88 15.05 14.81
C TRP A 254 16.71 16.02 14.96
N GLU A 255 16.93 17.08 15.72
CA GLU A 255 15.99 18.19 15.88
C GLU A 255 16.25 19.27 14.82
N GLY A 256 15.20 19.97 14.37
CA GLY A 256 15.33 21.08 13.41
C GLY A 256 15.60 20.68 11.95
N VAL A 257 15.59 19.39 11.61
CA VAL A 257 15.74 18.93 10.22
C VAL A 257 14.44 19.19 9.46
N THR A 258 14.53 19.94 8.35
CA THR A 258 13.39 20.14 7.47
C THR A 258 12.92 18.80 6.89
N ASN A 259 11.62 18.53 7.03
CA ASN A 259 10.97 17.36 6.45
C ASN A 259 11.20 17.36 4.93
N ARG A 260 12.06 16.49 4.43
CA ARG A 260 12.31 16.32 2.99
C ARG A 260 11.23 15.43 2.39
N ALA A 261 10.09 16.00 2.04
CA ALA A 261 9.17 15.33 1.13
C ALA A 261 9.66 15.57 -0.30
N MET A 262 10.25 14.54 -0.94
CA MET A 262 10.55 14.64 -2.38
C MET A 262 9.27 14.36 -3.16
N ASN A 263 8.65 15.41 -3.72
CA ASN A 263 7.59 15.20 -4.69
C ASN A 263 8.19 14.69 -6.02
N TRP A 264 7.37 14.11 -6.89
CA TRP A 264 7.78 13.72 -8.25
C TRP A 264 8.40 14.90 -9.02
N ALA A 265 7.90 16.11 -8.83
CA ALA A 265 8.48 17.32 -9.44
C ALA A 265 9.94 17.54 -9.03
N ASP A 266 10.28 17.36 -7.75
CA ASP A 266 11.65 17.48 -7.25
C ASP A 266 12.50 16.29 -7.69
N PHE A 267 11.91 15.10 -7.66
CA PHE A 267 12.54 13.86 -8.11
C PHE A 267 12.97 13.92 -9.59
N TRP A 268 12.18 14.61 -10.44
CA TRP A 268 12.52 14.79 -11.85
C TRP A 268 13.69 15.74 -12.09
N LYS A 269 13.77 16.82 -11.30
CA LYS A 269 14.83 17.85 -11.37
C LYS A 269 16.20 17.28 -10.98
N VAL A 270 16.23 16.27 -10.11
CA VAL A 270 17.49 15.68 -9.65
C VAL A 270 18.11 14.78 -10.75
N PRO A 271 19.39 14.98 -11.09
CA PRO A 271 20.12 14.08 -11.97
C PRO A 271 20.23 12.67 -11.39
N GLN A 272 20.09 11.62 -12.21
CA GLN A 272 20.06 10.24 -11.72
C GLN A 272 21.32 9.84 -10.93
N ALA A 273 22.49 10.34 -11.32
CA ALA A 273 23.74 10.10 -10.61
C ALA A 273 23.71 10.58 -9.15
N ARG A 274 22.95 11.66 -8.86
CA ARG A 274 22.83 12.25 -7.52
C ARG A 274 21.66 11.70 -6.70
N LEU A 275 20.69 11.04 -7.34
CA LEU A 275 19.52 10.46 -6.65
C LEU A 275 19.93 9.43 -5.60
N SER A 276 20.82 8.51 -5.96
CA SER A 276 21.29 7.46 -5.04
C SER A 276 21.93 8.06 -3.79
N PHE A 277 22.75 9.11 -3.95
CA PHE A 277 23.36 9.84 -2.86
C PHE A 277 22.30 10.54 -2.00
N LEU A 278 21.41 11.33 -2.61
CA LEU A 278 20.39 12.11 -1.88
C LEU A 278 19.44 11.22 -1.06
N ILE A 279 19.07 10.07 -1.60
CA ILE A 279 18.19 9.11 -0.90
C ILE A 279 18.94 8.45 0.28
N ARG A 280 20.23 8.13 0.12
CA ARG A 280 21.07 7.60 1.21
C ARG A 280 21.38 8.66 2.27
N ASP A 281 21.50 9.91 1.84
CA ASP A 281 21.97 11.04 2.64
C ASP A 281 20.98 11.45 3.74
N VAL A 282 19.69 11.13 3.59
CA VAL A 282 18.72 11.17 4.69
C VAL A 282 19.22 10.38 5.91
N GLY A 283 20.02 9.32 5.71
CA GLY A 283 20.70 8.58 6.77
C GLY A 283 22.15 8.95 7.06
N LEU A 284 22.84 9.76 6.22
CA LEU A 284 24.29 10.00 6.33
C LEU A 284 24.69 11.41 6.80
N ARG A 285 23.89 12.46 6.57
CA ARG A 285 24.39 13.83 6.77
C ARG A 285 24.68 14.22 8.23
N GLY A 286 24.02 13.60 9.21
CA GLY A 286 24.33 13.82 10.63
C GLY A 286 25.49 12.99 11.15
N ALA A 287 26.05 12.05 10.37
CA ALA A 287 27.34 11.45 10.72
C ALA A 287 28.50 12.43 10.47
N ARG A 288 28.37 13.33 9.48
CA ARG A 288 29.37 14.39 9.23
C ARG A 288 29.16 15.61 10.12
N LEU A 289 27.91 16.03 10.36
CA LEU A 289 27.64 17.16 11.26
C LEU A 289 28.01 16.82 12.72
N SER A 290 27.73 15.59 13.19
CA SER A 290 28.15 15.15 14.53
C SER A 290 29.66 15.08 14.73
N LYS A 291 30.45 14.86 13.66
CA LYS A 291 31.92 14.89 13.73
C LYS A 291 32.41 16.33 13.72
N ALA A 292 31.89 17.16 12.81
CA ALA A 292 32.24 18.57 12.72
C ALA A 292 31.88 19.35 14.00
N THR A 293 30.74 19.06 14.65
CA THR A 293 30.39 19.71 15.92
C THR A 293 31.19 19.18 17.12
N LYS A 294 31.73 17.96 17.05
CA LYS A 294 32.65 17.43 18.07
C LYS A 294 34.05 18.03 17.93
N GLU A 295 34.55 18.11 16.70
CA GLU A 295 35.84 18.71 16.37
C GLU A 295 35.83 20.23 16.68
N LEU A 296 34.75 20.94 16.37
CA LEU A 296 34.57 22.36 16.75
C LEU A 296 34.37 22.59 18.25
N SER A 297 33.92 21.58 19.01
CA SER A 297 33.81 21.70 20.48
C SER A 297 35.10 21.32 21.21
N GLU A 298 36.01 20.58 20.56
CA GLU A 298 37.33 20.23 21.11
C GLU A 298 38.40 21.29 20.77
N GLU A 299 38.19 22.13 19.75
CA GLU A 299 39.08 23.26 19.41
C GLU A 299 38.86 24.54 20.26
N VAL A 300 37.79 24.61 21.06
CA VAL A 300 37.49 25.77 21.91
C VAL A 300 37.77 25.46 23.38
N VAL A 301 39.03 25.18 23.69
CA VAL A 301 39.58 25.39 25.05
C VAL A 301 40.95 26.05 24.91
N PRO A 302 41.05 27.39 24.96
CA PRO A 302 42.30 28.05 25.30
C PRO A 302 42.39 28.23 26.82
N SER A 303 43.57 27.91 27.35
CA SER A 303 44.07 28.27 28.68
C SER A 303 44.31 29.77 28.80
#